data_AF-A0A8D2QLJ0-F1
#
_entry.id   AF-A0A8D2QLJ0-F1
#
_cell.length_a   1.000
_cell.length_b   1.000
_cell.length_c   1.000
_cell.angle_alpha   90.00
_cell.angle_beta   90.00
_cell.angle_gamma   90.00
#
_symmetry.space_group_name_H-M   'P 1'
#
loop_
_entity.id
_entity.type
_entity.pdbx_description
1 polymer ?
#
loop_
_entity_poly.entity_id
_entity_poly.type
_entity_poly.pdbx_seq_one_letter_code
_entity_poly.pdbx_strand_id
1 'polypeptide(L)'
;MLVTQISHLEYISKHKTDTVNDLQQNQEDVFAKMSEQLKAQEYCWQKEKQYLEQQYSNLLAEVHRRAQECEETAQKNRQKLYDLEQICEKLAHENNSVRNTLSDAHKARSSLLAACALLSGALCPLYGRLCTMSCQRDILQYQMDIHEIMNQKIVSVIYALPTVLKRNQDEAKQRQTRAAHLVYVFRKAVIAVLAVNRLRALARNSCSLFVWTDGSRGNMGIQVCVGESKGRRQVSKEGVDCIEALDWLTSCNLYNAIISSISELQEVLSKPDPRSWLSGHSLINAARNSFANLMDNLSVLMEIAQGNPCVCQIYLEKDSLIQRLACGLQRVNVAFYYCFLFSHRNIITLQHEVFTLSQRLHVTEVECQSLNLQLAEFKWTFNEMQKDAEKAHGLQEQLNALQHVSVFDLETLLLKNDTLFYTLFDLCSFEKQE
;
A
#
# COMPACT_ATOMS: atom_id res chain seq x y z
N MET A 1 54.61 77.78 156.91
CA MET A 1 53.35 77.49 156.19
C MET A 1 53.44 77.66 154.67
N LEU A 2 54.29 78.54 154.12
CA LEU A 2 54.43 78.75 152.66
C LEU A 2 55.25 77.68 151.91
N VAL A 3 56.23 77.04 152.54
CA VAL A 3 57.15 76.08 151.88
C VAL A 3 56.49 74.72 151.58
N THR A 4 55.50 74.29 152.38
CA THR A 4 54.74 73.03 152.18
C THR A 4 53.62 73.13 151.15
N GLN A 5 53.10 74.34 150.89
CA GLN A 5 52.11 74.59 149.83
C GLN A 5 52.76 74.64 148.44
N ILE A 6 53.97 75.21 148.34
CA ILE A 6 54.73 75.31 147.08
C ILE A 6 55.15 73.92 146.58
N SER A 7 55.69 73.07 147.45
CA SER A 7 56.13 71.72 147.09
C SER A 7 54.96 70.78 146.72
N HIS A 8 53.79 70.95 147.32
CA HIS A 8 52.57 70.22 146.93
C HIS A 8 52.00 70.72 145.58
N LEU A 9 52.06 72.02 145.30
CA LEU A 9 51.66 72.59 144.00
C LEU A 9 52.64 72.22 142.89
N GLU A 10 53.95 72.14 143.16
CA GLU A 10 54.95 71.63 142.22
C GLU A 10 54.73 70.14 141.92
N TYR A 11 54.41 69.34 142.94
CA TYR A 11 54.07 67.93 142.73
C TYR A 11 52.80 67.75 141.89
N ILE A 12 51.73 68.50 142.20
CA ILE A 12 50.49 68.46 141.41
C ILE A 12 50.71 68.99 140.00
N SER A 13 51.46 70.09 139.83
CA SER A 13 51.75 70.64 138.51
C SER A 13 52.55 69.65 137.68
N LYS A 14 53.59 69.03 138.26
CA LYS A 14 54.41 68.03 137.59
C LYS A 14 53.62 66.77 137.26
N HIS A 15 52.84 66.24 138.20
CA HIS A 15 51.96 65.09 137.96
C HIS A 15 50.90 65.40 136.90
N LYS A 16 50.32 66.61 136.88
CA LYS A 16 49.38 67.04 135.84
C LYS A 16 50.06 67.17 134.48
N THR A 17 51.29 67.67 134.43
CA THR A 17 52.08 67.76 133.19
C THR A 17 52.47 66.36 132.70
N ASP A 18 52.92 65.47 133.58
CA ASP A 18 53.29 64.10 133.24
C ASP A 18 52.05 63.31 132.76
N THR A 19 50.91 63.43 133.45
CA THR A 19 49.66 62.79 133.00
C THR A 19 49.13 63.38 131.69
N VAL A 20 49.22 64.69 131.45
CA VAL A 20 48.83 65.30 130.17
C VAL A 20 49.76 64.84 129.04
N ASN A 21 51.07 64.78 129.30
CA ASN A 21 52.04 64.28 128.33
C ASN A 21 51.80 62.80 128.01
N ASP A 22 51.54 61.95 129.02
CA ASP A 22 51.20 60.54 128.83
C ASP A 22 49.89 60.37 128.05
N LEU A 23 48.88 61.21 128.30
CA LEU A 23 47.59 61.16 127.60
C LEU A 23 47.74 61.63 126.15
N GLN A 24 48.56 62.64 125.91
CA GLN A 24 48.89 63.15 124.58
C GLN A 24 49.71 62.12 123.79
N GLN A 25 50.73 61.51 124.42
CA GLN A 25 51.53 60.42 123.85
C GLN A 25 50.66 59.21 123.50
N ASN A 26 49.74 58.82 124.39
CA ASN A 26 48.79 57.73 124.13
C ASN A 26 47.82 58.08 122.98
N GLN A 27 47.34 59.33 122.90
CA GLN A 27 46.50 59.77 121.78
C GLN A 27 47.27 59.74 120.46
N GLU A 28 48.50 60.26 120.43
CA GLU A 28 49.37 60.23 119.27
C GLU A 28 49.68 58.79 118.82
N ASP A 29 49.95 57.88 119.75
CA ASP A 29 50.15 56.45 119.47
C ASP A 29 48.88 55.77 118.92
N VAL A 30 47.70 56.11 119.44
CA VAL A 30 46.41 55.60 118.93
C VAL A 30 46.12 56.15 117.53
N PHE A 31 46.37 57.44 117.28
CA PHE A 31 46.22 58.03 115.94
C PHE A 31 47.24 57.47 114.95
N ALA A 32 48.48 57.23 115.37
CA ALA A 32 49.50 56.60 114.56
C ALA A 32 49.08 55.17 114.16
N LYS A 33 48.64 54.35 115.13
CA LYS A 33 48.12 52.99 114.89
C LYS A 33 46.88 53.01 113.99
N MET A 34 45.96 53.95 114.20
CA MET A 34 44.75 54.09 113.38
C MET A 34 45.10 54.49 111.94
N SER A 35 46.03 55.43 111.76
CA SER A 35 46.55 55.85 110.44
C SER A 35 47.25 54.68 109.72
N GLU A 36 48.05 53.87 110.42
CA GLU A 36 48.67 52.67 109.84
C GLU A 36 47.63 51.62 109.43
N GLN A 37 46.61 51.37 110.26
CA GLN A 37 45.51 50.46 109.90
C GLN A 37 44.73 50.96 108.68
N LEU A 38 44.42 52.26 108.60
CA LEU A 38 43.74 52.86 107.45
C LEU A 38 44.56 52.72 106.17
N LYS A 39 45.88 52.97 106.22
CA LYS A 39 46.78 52.77 105.07
C LYS A 39 46.85 51.30 104.65
N ALA A 40 46.92 50.37 105.60
CA ALA A 40 46.92 48.94 105.31
C ALA A 40 45.59 48.50 104.67
N GLN A 41 44.46 49.03 105.15
CA GLN A 41 43.13 48.77 104.60
C GLN A 41 42.98 49.34 103.19
N GLU A 42 43.39 50.59 102.97
CA GLU A 42 43.38 51.23 101.66
C GLU A 42 44.25 50.47 100.66
N TYR A 43 45.44 50.03 101.07
CA TYR A 43 46.31 49.18 100.25
C TYR A 43 45.65 47.83 99.89
N CYS A 44 45.00 47.17 100.86
CA CYS A 44 44.27 45.93 100.60
C CYS A 44 43.12 46.14 99.59
N TRP A 45 42.32 47.20 99.75
CA TRP A 45 41.24 47.55 98.83
C TRP A 45 41.75 47.92 97.44
N GLN A 46 42.85 48.67 97.35
CA GLN A 46 43.49 49.02 96.08
C GLN A 46 43.91 47.76 95.33
N LYS A 47 44.49 46.78 96.04
CA LYS A 47 44.94 45.51 95.47
C LYS A 47 43.76 44.64 95.00
N GLU A 48 42.68 44.57 95.78
CA GLU A 48 41.46 43.84 95.41
C GLU A 48 40.78 44.48 94.20
N LYS A 49 40.68 45.81 94.17
CA LYS A 49 40.17 46.58 93.03
C LYS A 49 40.96 46.27 91.77
N GLN A 50 42.29 46.37 91.81
CA GLN A 50 43.16 46.06 90.66
C GLN A 50 42.99 44.62 90.20
N TYR A 51 42.90 43.66 91.13
CA TYR A 51 42.66 42.26 90.79
C TYR A 51 41.32 42.06 90.08
N LEU A 52 40.24 42.63 90.60
CA LEU A 52 38.92 42.55 89.99
C LEU A 52 38.88 43.23 88.62
N GLU A 53 39.44 44.43 88.48
CA GLU A 53 39.53 45.14 87.19
C GLU A 53 40.27 44.29 86.15
N GLN A 54 41.38 43.66 86.53
CA GLN A 54 42.11 42.76 85.64
C GLN A 54 41.28 41.52 85.26
N GLN A 55 40.59 40.89 86.21
CA GLN A 55 39.71 39.75 85.95
C GLN A 55 38.55 40.11 85.02
N TYR A 56 37.86 41.23 85.26
CA TYR A 56 36.78 41.71 84.40
C TYR A 56 37.29 42.09 83.01
N SER A 57 38.45 42.73 82.89
CA SER A 57 39.06 43.05 81.60
C SER A 57 39.38 41.79 80.80
N ASN A 58 39.94 40.76 81.45
CA ASN A 58 40.25 39.49 80.81
C ASN A 58 38.96 38.76 80.38
N LEU A 59 37.93 38.75 81.23
CA LEU A 59 36.64 38.13 80.92
C LEU A 59 35.95 38.83 79.75
N LEU A 60 35.95 40.16 79.72
CA LEU A 60 35.39 40.95 78.62
C LEU A 60 36.11 40.67 77.30
N ALA A 61 37.45 40.60 77.32
CA ALA A 61 38.23 40.26 76.13
C ALA A 61 37.91 38.86 75.60
N GLU A 62 37.80 37.87 76.49
CA GLU A 62 37.45 36.49 76.11
C GLU A 62 36.01 36.38 75.56
N VAL A 63 35.05 37.08 76.18
CA VAL A 63 33.66 37.15 75.68
C VAL A 63 33.63 37.81 74.31
N HIS A 64 34.39 38.89 74.10
CA HIS A 64 34.45 39.59 72.82
C HIS A 64 35.07 38.69 71.72
N ARG A 65 36.17 38.00 72.04
CA ARG A 65 36.80 37.03 71.13
C ARG A 65 35.83 35.93 70.71
N ARG A 66 35.11 35.31 71.66
CA ARG A 66 34.11 34.28 71.37
C ARG A 66 32.93 34.80 70.57
N ALA A 67 32.47 36.01 70.87
CA ALA A 67 31.39 36.65 70.11
C ALA A 67 31.80 36.87 68.65
N GLN A 68 33.02 37.36 68.42
CA GLN A 68 33.57 37.56 67.08
C GLN A 68 33.72 36.24 66.31
N GLU A 69 34.27 35.19 66.94
CA GLU A 69 34.36 33.85 66.33
C GLU A 69 32.98 33.28 65.98
N CYS A 70 31.99 33.48 66.85
CA CYS A 70 30.61 33.08 66.62
C CYS A 70 29.99 33.85 65.45
N GLU A 71 30.27 35.14 65.32
CA GLU A 71 29.79 35.98 64.23
C GLU A 71 30.42 35.58 62.88
N GLU A 72 31.73 35.38 62.82
CA GLU A 72 32.44 34.93 61.62
C GLU A 72 31.95 33.55 61.15
N THR A 73 31.76 32.62 62.10
CA THR A 73 31.24 31.27 61.79
C THR A 73 29.77 31.32 61.35
N ALA A 74 28.94 32.15 61.98
CA ALA A 74 27.55 32.37 61.57
C ALA A 74 27.47 32.98 60.16
N GLN A 75 28.33 33.96 59.84
CA GLN A 75 28.37 34.58 58.52
C GLN A 75 28.83 33.60 57.44
N LYS A 76 29.87 32.80 57.72
CA LYS A 76 30.32 31.73 56.83
C LYS A 76 29.22 30.68 56.59
N ASN A 77 28.46 30.33 57.63
CA ASN A 77 27.35 29.38 57.50
C ASN A 77 26.17 29.99 56.73
N ARG A 78 25.84 31.28 56.92
CA ARG A 78 24.83 31.98 56.12
C ARG A 78 25.19 31.97 54.64
N GLN A 79 26.45 32.26 54.29
CA GLN A 79 26.89 32.22 52.90
C GLN A 79 26.74 30.82 52.31
N LYS A 80 27.19 29.77 53.02
CA LYS A 80 27.01 28.38 52.57
C LYS A 80 25.55 27.99 52.40
N LEU A 81 24.66 28.45 53.29
CA LEU A 81 23.22 28.20 53.16
C LEU A 81 22.65 28.87 51.91
N TYR A 82 23.04 30.11 51.62
CA TYR A 82 22.65 30.80 50.40
C TYR A 82 23.12 30.06 49.14
N ASP A 83 24.39 29.63 49.11
CA ASP A 83 24.94 28.86 47.99
C ASP A 83 24.19 27.53 47.79
N LEU A 84 23.85 26.84 48.89
CA LEU A 84 23.06 25.60 48.86
C LEU A 84 21.61 25.83 48.41
N GLU A 85 20.99 26.92 48.83
CA GLU A 85 19.64 27.31 48.41
C GLU A 85 19.59 27.55 46.91
N GLN A 86 20.58 28.27 46.36
CA GLN A 86 20.72 28.48 44.92
C GLN A 86 20.90 27.15 44.15
N ILE A 87 21.68 26.21 44.69
CA ILE A 87 21.84 24.87 44.11
C ILE A 87 20.50 24.11 44.15
N CYS A 88 19.78 24.14 45.27
CA CYS A 88 18.48 23.50 45.40
C CYS A 88 17.45 24.05 44.41
N GLU A 89 17.40 25.37 44.24
CA GLU A 89 16.54 26.01 43.24
C GLU A 89 16.91 25.54 41.82
N LYS A 90 18.20 25.55 41.47
CA LYS A 90 18.66 25.08 40.16
C LYS A 90 18.28 23.62 39.91
N LEU A 91 18.51 22.74 40.88
CA LEU A 91 18.13 21.33 40.79
C LEU A 91 16.61 21.14 40.68
N ALA A 92 15.81 21.96 41.36
CA ALA A 92 14.35 21.92 41.23
C ALA A 92 13.88 22.31 39.82
N HIS A 93 14.51 23.32 39.20
CA HIS A 93 14.23 23.71 37.82
C HIS A 93 14.64 22.61 36.83
N GLU A 94 15.82 22.03 36.98
CA GLU A 94 16.29 20.91 36.15
C GLU A 94 15.37 19.69 36.28
N ASN A 95 14.95 19.34 37.50
CA ASN A 95 14.03 18.22 37.75
C ASN A 95 12.66 18.45 37.09
N ASN A 96 12.11 19.67 37.20
CA ASN A 96 10.88 20.02 36.49
C ASN A 96 11.04 19.95 34.97
N SER A 97 12.16 20.42 34.42
CA SER A 97 12.46 20.33 32.99
C SER A 97 12.52 18.86 32.52
N VAL A 98 13.27 18.01 33.23
CA VAL A 98 13.37 16.56 32.93
C VAL A 98 12.02 15.85 33.04
N ARG A 99 11.21 16.20 34.04
CA ARG A 99 9.87 15.63 34.21
C ARG A 99 8.95 15.99 33.04
N ASN A 100 9.03 17.23 32.55
CA ASN A 100 8.25 17.67 31.40
C ASN A 100 8.69 16.95 30.11
N THR A 101 9.99 16.88 29.83
CA THR A 101 10.50 16.18 28.64
C THR A 101 10.18 14.68 28.66
N LEU A 102 10.22 14.05 29.84
CA LEU A 102 9.80 12.65 30.00
C LEU A 102 8.30 12.46 29.73
N SER A 103 7.46 13.40 30.21
CA SER A 103 6.02 13.37 29.93
C SER A 103 5.73 13.49 28.44
N ASP A 104 6.41 14.41 27.75
CA ASP A 104 6.26 14.62 26.31
C ASP A 104 6.76 13.42 25.50
N ALA A 105 7.88 12.82 25.89
CA ALA A 105 8.39 11.59 25.27
C ALA A 105 7.44 10.40 25.49
N HIS A 106 6.82 10.28 26.66
CA HIS A 106 5.83 9.24 26.93
C HIS A 106 4.57 9.41 26.07
N LYS A 107 4.10 10.67 25.92
CA LYS A 107 3.01 10.98 24.99
C LYS A 107 3.41 10.63 23.56
N ALA A 108 4.58 11.05 23.10
CA ALA A 108 5.02 10.72 21.74
C ALA A 108 5.04 9.20 21.49
N ARG A 109 5.62 8.43 22.41
CA ARG A 109 5.69 6.98 22.31
C ARG A 109 4.31 6.31 22.28
N SER A 110 3.38 6.75 23.12
CA SER A 110 2.02 6.18 23.14
C SER A 110 1.23 6.53 21.88
N SER A 111 1.39 7.74 21.34
CA SER A 111 0.81 8.13 20.04
C SER A 111 1.36 7.30 18.90
N LEU A 112 2.68 7.09 18.83
CA LEU A 112 3.30 6.22 17.83
C LEU A 112 2.77 4.78 17.93
N LEU A 113 2.64 4.24 19.15
CA LEU A 113 2.11 2.89 19.35
C LEU A 113 0.64 2.79 18.92
N ALA A 114 -0.17 3.80 19.22
CA ALA A 114 -1.56 3.86 18.79
C ALA A 114 -1.70 3.98 17.26
N ALA A 115 -0.85 4.80 16.61
CA ALA A 115 -0.77 4.86 15.15
C ALA A 115 -0.40 3.49 14.56
N CYS A 116 0.61 2.81 15.10
CA CYS A 116 1.00 1.47 14.69
C CYS A 116 -0.15 0.45 14.85
N ALA A 117 -0.90 0.53 15.94
CA ALA A 117 -2.06 -0.33 16.17
C ALA A 117 -3.18 -0.07 15.15
N LEU A 118 -3.50 1.19 14.87
CA LEU A 118 -4.50 1.57 13.87
C LEU A 118 -4.09 1.14 12.45
N LEU A 119 -2.84 1.39 12.05
CA LEU A 119 -2.30 0.99 10.75
C LEU A 119 -2.24 -0.53 10.59
N SER A 120 -1.82 -1.25 11.63
CA SER A 120 -1.81 -2.71 11.63
C SER A 120 -3.23 -3.29 11.53
N GLY A 121 -4.20 -2.65 12.21
CA GLY A 121 -5.62 -2.99 12.13
C GLY A 121 -6.23 -2.77 10.74
N ALA A 122 -5.69 -1.84 9.95
CA ALA A 122 -6.07 -1.57 8.57
C ALA A 122 -5.32 -2.44 7.54
N LEU A 123 -4.05 -2.78 7.81
CA LEU A 123 -3.19 -3.50 6.87
C LEU A 123 -3.71 -4.91 6.57
N CYS A 124 -4.13 -5.66 7.60
CA CYS A 124 -4.65 -7.02 7.44
C CYS A 124 -5.84 -7.11 6.44
N PRO A 125 -6.92 -6.32 6.61
CA PRO A 125 -8.03 -6.35 5.65
C PRO A 125 -7.67 -5.75 4.28
N LEU A 126 -6.80 -4.74 4.21
CA LEU A 126 -6.34 -4.20 2.93
C LEU A 126 -5.52 -5.22 2.13
N TYR A 127 -4.60 -5.91 2.80
CA TYR A 127 -3.82 -6.99 2.20
C TYR A 127 -4.73 -8.13 1.73
N GLY A 128 -5.71 -8.54 2.55
CA GLY A 128 -6.72 -9.52 2.14
C GLY A 128 -7.49 -9.10 0.88
N ARG A 129 -7.91 -7.83 0.79
CA ARG A 129 -8.57 -7.28 -0.41
C ARG A 129 -7.63 -7.25 -1.62
N LEU A 130 -6.38 -6.83 -1.45
CA LEU A 130 -5.37 -6.86 -2.51
C LEU A 130 -5.20 -8.28 -3.05
N CYS A 131 -5.13 -9.29 -2.17
CA CYS A 131 -5.09 -10.70 -2.56
C CYS A 131 -6.30 -11.09 -3.41
N THR A 132 -7.51 -10.72 -2.99
CA THR A 132 -8.72 -11.02 -3.77
C THR A 132 -8.72 -10.36 -5.14
N MET A 133 -8.32 -9.10 -5.23
CA MET A 133 -8.28 -8.34 -6.48
C MET A 133 -7.21 -8.89 -7.43
N SER A 134 -6.04 -9.26 -6.92
CA SER A 134 -5.00 -9.91 -7.72
C SER A 134 -5.49 -11.23 -8.30
N CYS A 135 -6.13 -12.08 -7.47
CA CYS A 135 -6.69 -13.35 -7.93
C CYS A 135 -7.78 -13.14 -8.99
N GLN A 136 -8.64 -12.13 -8.82
CA GLN A 136 -9.67 -11.79 -9.80
C GLN A 136 -9.06 -11.29 -11.11
N ARG A 137 -8.04 -10.43 -11.04
CA ARG A 137 -7.28 -9.97 -12.21
C ARG A 137 -6.68 -11.15 -12.96
N ASP A 138 -6.03 -12.07 -12.27
CA ASP A 138 -5.36 -13.21 -12.92
C ASP A 138 -6.36 -14.13 -13.65
N ILE A 139 -7.54 -14.35 -13.05
CA ILE A 139 -8.64 -15.09 -13.69
C ILE A 139 -9.16 -14.34 -14.93
N LEU A 140 -9.35 -13.03 -14.84
CA LEU A 140 -9.81 -12.20 -15.97
C LEU A 140 -8.77 -12.13 -17.09
N GLN A 141 -7.49 -12.03 -16.74
CA GLN A 141 -6.39 -12.05 -17.70
C GLN A 141 -6.37 -13.37 -18.47
N TYR A 142 -6.45 -14.50 -17.77
CA TYR A 142 -6.55 -15.81 -18.40
C TYR A 142 -7.77 -15.94 -19.35
N GLN A 143 -8.90 -15.31 -18.99
CA GLN A 143 -10.08 -15.27 -19.87
C GLN A 143 -9.86 -14.41 -21.12
N MET A 144 -9.24 -13.24 -20.96
CA MET A 144 -8.87 -12.36 -22.07
C MET A 144 -7.96 -13.09 -23.05
N ASP A 145 -6.92 -13.77 -22.55
CA ASP A 145 -5.95 -14.49 -23.38
C ASP A 145 -6.64 -15.60 -24.20
N ILE A 146 -7.57 -16.34 -23.60
CA ILE A 146 -8.37 -17.37 -24.30
C ILE A 146 -9.29 -16.74 -25.35
N HIS A 147 -9.94 -15.63 -25.02
CA HIS A 147 -10.83 -14.94 -25.95
C HIS A 147 -10.06 -14.39 -27.15
N GLU A 148 -8.87 -13.84 -26.94
CA GLU A 148 -8.01 -13.31 -27.99
C GLU A 148 -7.57 -14.40 -28.97
N ILE A 149 -7.13 -15.56 -28.46
CA ILE A 149 -6.79 -16.72 -29.31
C ILE A 149 -8.00 -17.17 -30.15
N MET A 150 -9.21 -17.13 -29.58
CA MET A 150 -10.43 -17.53 -30.29
C MET A 150 -10.84 -16.51 -31.35
N ASN A 151 -10.76 -15.22 -31.06
CA ASN A 151 -11.00 -14.16 -32.03
C ASN A 151 -10.04 -14.26 -33.21
N GLN A 152 -8.75 -14.53 -32.96
CA GLN A 152 -7.77 -14.75 -34.03
C GLN A 152 -8.17 -15.92 -34.95
N LYS A 153 -8.67 -17.03 -34.38
CA LYS A 153 -9.17 -18.17 -35.15
C LYS A 153 -10.42 -17.84 -35.97
N ILE A 154 -11.39 -17.14 -35.38
CA ILE A 154 -12.60 -16.70 -36.09
C ILE A 154 -12.22 -15.78 -37.25
N VAL A 155 -11.36 -14.79 -37.00
CA VAL A 155 -10.90 -13.85 -38.01
C VAL A 155 -10.18 -14.58 -39.14
N SER A 156 -9.32 -15.56 -38.84
CA SER A 156 -8.67 -16.42 -39.84
C SER A 156 -9.67 -17.18 -40.71
N VAL A 157 -10.73 -17.74 -40.11
CA VAL A 157 -11.80 -18.43 -40.86
C VAL A 157 -12.59 -17.47 -41.73
N ILE A 158 -12.92 -16.28 -41.22
CA ILE A 158 -13.66 -15.26 -41.98
C ILE A 158 -12.85 -14.81 -43.20
N TYR A 159 -11.54 -14.59 -43.06
CA TYR A 159 -10.68 -14.22 -44.19
C TYR A 159 -10.45 -15.36 -45.19
N ALA A 160 -10.58 -16.62 -44.78
CA ALA A 160 -10.50 -17.78 -45.67
C ALA A 160 -11.79 -17.98 -46.51
N LEU A 161 -12.91 -17.37 -46.12
CA LEU A 161 -14.19 -17.45 -46.82
C LEU A 161 -14.39 -16.20 -47.70
N PRO A 162 -14.62 -16.35 -49.02
CA PRO A 162 -15.00 -15.22 -49.87
C PRO A 162 -16.30 -14.59 -49.36
N THR A 163 -16.32 -13.26 -49.21
CA THR A 163 -17.44 -12.48 -48.68
C THR A 163 -18.67 -12.51 -49.60
N VAL A 164 -19.49 -13.55 -49.47
CA VAL A 164 -20.86 -13.57 -50.00
C VAL A 164 -21.82 -13.81 -48.85
N LEU A 165 -21.96 -12.82 -47.97
CA LEU A 165 -23.01 -12.81 -46.97
C LEU A 165 -24.17 -11.93 -47.44
N LYS A 166 -25.02 -12.50 -48.30
CA LYS A 166 -26.36 -11.96 -48.53
C LYS A 166 -27.20 -12.28 -47.29
N ARG A 167 -27.42 -11.23 -46.50
CA ARG A 167 -28.43 -11.07 -45.46
C ARG A 167 -29.73 -11.75 -45.90
N ASN A 168 -30.25 -12.71 -45.12
CA ASN A 168 -31.67 -13.05 -44.98
C ASN A 168 -31.85 -14.19 -43.98
N GLN A 169 -32.50 -13.88 -42.85
CA GLN A 169 -33.53 -14.67 -42.15
C GLN A 169 -33.46 -14.38 -40.64
N ASP A 170 -34.19 -13.35 -40.22
CA ASP A 170 -34.45 -13.08 -38.80
C ASP A 170 -35.91 -12.67 -38.62
N GLU A 171 -36.86 -13.59 -38.79
CA GLU A 171 -38.25 -13.36 -38.33
C GLU A 171 -38.96 -14.57 -37.70
N ALA A 172 -38.28 -15.70 -37.45
CA ALA A 172 -38.94 -16.87 -36.86
C ALA A 172 -38.55 -17.22 -35.41
N LYS A 173 -37.54 -16.57 -34.81
CA LYS A 173 -36.98 -16.99 -33.49
C LYS A 173 -37.31 -16.09 -32.29
N GLN A 174 -38.17 -15.07 -32.45
CA GLN A 174 -38.32 -14.03 -31.44
C GLN A 174 -39.41 -14.28 -30.37
N ARG A 175 -40.26 -15.30 -30.55
CA ARG A 175 -41.35 -15.60 -29.58
C ARG A 175 -40.96 -16.59 -28.47
N GLN A 176 -39.92 -17.40 -28.65
CA GLN A 176 -39.46 -18.37 -27.65
C GLN A 176 -38.42 -17.77 -26.67
N THR A 177 -37.76 -16.68 -27.06
CA THR A 177 -36.68 -16.02 -26.31
C THR A 177 -37.16 -15.18 -25.14
N ARG A 178 -38.38 -14.61 -25.18
CA ARG A 178 -38.87 -13.70 -24.12
C ARG A 178 -39.18 -14.42 -22.81
N ALA A 179 -39.76 -15.62 -22.83
CA ALA A 179 -40.05 -16.39 -21.63
C ALA A 179 -38.75 -16.93 -20.96
N ALA A 180 -37.80 -17.42 -21.77
CA ALA A 180 -36.49 -17.85 -21.27
C ALA A 180 -35.67 -16.67 -20.71
N HIS A 181 -35.77 -15.49 -21.33
CA HIS A 181 -35.12 -14.27 -20.84
C HIS A 181 -35.68 -13.83 -19.49
N LEU A 182 -36.99 -13.89 -19.27
CA LEU A 182 -37.60 -13.55 -17.98
C LEU A 182 -37.22 -14.53 -16.87
N VAL A 183 -37.15 -15.83 -17.17
CA VAL A 183 -36.65 -16.85 -16.21
C VAL A 183 -35.17 -16.64 -15.91
N TYR A 184 -34.36 -16.27 -16.90
CA TYR A 184 -32.95 -15.94 -16.71
C TYR A 184 -32.75 -14.68 -15.86
N VAL A 185 -33.55 -13.64 -16.08
CA VAL A 185 -33.56 -12.42 -15.26
C VAL A 185 -33.99 -12.71 -13.83
N PHE A 186 -35.03 -13.54 -13.63
CA PHE A 186 -35.48 -13.97 -12.30
C PHE A 186 -34.39 -14.76 -11.56
N ARG A 187 -33.73 -15.72 -12.24
CA ARG A 187 -32.61 -16.48 -11.66
C ARG A 187 -31.42 -15.58 -11.30
N LYS A 188 -31.08 -14.61 -12.16
CA LYS A 188 -30.07 -13.58 -11.86
C LYS A 188 -30.44 -12.76 -10.63
N ALA A 189 -31.69 -12.31 -10.53
CA ALA A 189 -32.18 -11.52 -9.40
C ALA A 189 -32.14 -12.33 -8.09
N VAL A 190 -32.59 -13.59 -8.09
CA VAL A 190 -32.55 -14.47 -6.91
C VAL A 190 -31.11 -14.77 -6.48
N ILE A 191 -30.20 -15.02 -7.41
CA ILE A 191 -28.78 -15.22 -7.10
C ILE A 191 -28.18 -13.95 -6.50
N ALA A 192 -28.50 -12.77 -7.04
CA ALA A 192 -28.05 -11.49 -6.50
C ALA A 192 -28.58 -11.27 -5.07
N VAL A 193 -29.87 -11.54 -4.82
CA VAL A 193 -30.48 -11.41 -3.49
C VAL A 193 -29.88 -12.40 -2.48
N LEU A 194 -29.66 -13.66 -2.89
CA LEU A 194 -29.00 -14.66 -2.04
C LEU A 194 -27.54 -14.31 -1.75
N ALA A 195 -26.82 -13.76 -2.74
CA ALA A 195 -25.46 -13.27 -2.55
C ALA A 195 -25.43 -12.08 -1.57
N VAL A 196 -26.35 -11.12 -1.71
CA VAL A 196 -26.49 -9.98 -0.78
C VAL A 196 -26.86 -10.44 0.63
N ASN A 197 -27.77 -11.40 0.80
CA ASN A 197 -28.12 -11.93 2.12
C ASN A 197 -26.97 -12.71 2.76
N ARG A 198 -26.19 -13.47 1.98
CA ARG A 198 -24.99 -14.14 2.47
C ARG A 198 -23.88 -13.15 2.83
N LEU A 199 -23.68 -12.11 2.04
CA LEU A 199 -22.77 -11.01 2.34
C LEU A 199 -23.20 -10.24 3.60
N ARG A 200 -24.50 -10.02 3.79
CA ARG A 200 -25.06 -9.37 4.99
C ARG A 200 -24.90 -10.22 6.25
N ALA A 201 -25.03 -11.55 6.14
CA ALA A 201 -24.75 -12.48 7.23
C ALA A 201 -23.25 -12.55 7.57
N LEU A 202 -22.37 -12.49 6.56
CA LEU A 202 -20.92 -12.42 6.76
C LEU A 202 -20.48 -11.10 7.39
N ALA A 203 -21.06 -9.97 6.97
CA ALA A 203 -20.79 -8.65 7.54
C ALA A 203 -21.23 -8.54 9.01
N ARG A 204 -22.19 -9.35 9.46
CA ARG A 204 -22.60 -9.44 10.88
C ARG A 204 -21.61 -10.23 11.75
N ASN A 205 -20.77 -11.07 11.16
CA ASN A 205 -19.84 -11.96 11.88
C ASN A 205 -18.36 -11.51 11.76
N SER A 206 -18.09 -10.37 11.13
CA SER A 206 -16.75 -9.77 11.08
C SER A 206 -16.58 -8.74 12.20
N CYS A 207 -15.72 -9.02 13.17
CA CYS A 207 -15.38 -8.10 14.27
C CYS A 207 -14.55 -6.92 13.74
N SER A 208 -15.20 -5.90 13.19
CA SER A 208 -14.54 -4.63 12.85
C SER A 208 -14.77 -3.57 13.90
N LEU A 209 -13.70 -2.84 14.25
CA LEU A 209 -13.76 -1.71 15.16
C LEU A 209 -14.51 -0.53 14.51
N PHE A 210 -14.13 -0.18 13.27
CA PHE A 210 -14.86 0.77 12.43
C PHE A 210 -14.47 0.64 10.94
N VAL A 211 -15.24 1.27 10.06
CA VAL A 211 -14.92 1.45 8.64
C VAL A 211 -14.69 2.94 8.38
N TRP A 212 -13.54 3.29 7.81
CA TRP A 212 -13.24 4.62 7.29
C TRP A 212 -13.65 4.70 5.82
N THR A 213 -14.28 5.79 5.40
CA THR A 213 -14.66 6.04 4.00
C THR A 213 -14.13 7.41 3.60
N ASP A 214 -13.33 7.48 2.54
CA ASP A 214 -13.07 8.74 1.85
C ASP A 214 -14.41 9.27 1.34
N GLY A 215 -14.82 10.44 1.84
CA GLY A 215 -16.10 11.08 1.53
C GLY A 215 -16.28 11.40 0.03
N SER A 216 -15.25 11.22 -0.80
CA SER A 216 -15.26 11.58 -2.21
C SER A 216 -15.40 10.42 -3.21
N ARG A 217 -15.26 9.14 -2.81
CA ARG A 217 -15.32 8.01 -3.77
C ARG A 217 -16.05 6.77 -3.22
N GLY A 218 -17.00 6.28 -4.01
CA GLY A 218 -18.02 5.31 -3.60
C GLY A 218 -17.54 4.01 -2.94
N ASN A 219 -18.31 3.59 -1.93
CA ASN A 219 -18.48 2.24 -1.39
C ASN A 219 -17.27 1.37 -0.98
N MET A 220 -16.03 1.88 -0.99
CA MET A 220 -14.84 1.08 -0.67
C MET A 220 -14.13 1.55 0.60
N GLY A 221 -14.84 1.53 1.73
CA GLY A 221 -14.25 1.94 3.01
C GLY A 221 -13.18 0.99 3.54
N ILE A 222 -12.10 1.54 4.09
CA ILE A 222 -11.01 0.80 4.76
C ILE A 222 -11.53 0.34 6.12
N GLN A 223 -11.56 -0.98 6.33
CA GLN A 223 -12.00 -1.57 7.60
C GLN A 223 -10.80 -1.64 8.56
N VAL A 224 -10.99 -1.22 9.81
CA VAL A 224 -9.97 -1.36 10.88
C VAL A 224 -10.47 -2.40 11.87
N CYS A 225 -9.73 -3.48 12.04
CA CYS A 225 -10.11 -4.60 12.91
C CYS A 225 -9.27 -4.63 14.21
N VAL A 226 -9.88 -5.10 15.30
CA VAL A 226 -9.15 -5.42 16.55
C VAL A 226 -8.62 -6.84 16.43
N GLY A 227 -7.34 -7.04 16.73
CA GLY A 227 -6.72 -8.36 16.62
C GLY A 227 -7.19 -9.33 17.70
N GLU A 228 -7.77 -10.47 17.29
CA GLU A 228 -7.57 -11.74 17.98
C GLU A 228 -6.42 -12.47 17.26
N SER A 229 -5.35 -12.77 17.98
CA SER A 229 -4.16 -13.41 17.42
C SER A 229 -4.41 -14.91 17.20
N LYS A 230 -4.81 -15.28 15.99
CA LYS A 230 -4.56 -16.63 15.46
C LYS A 230 -3.87 -16.57 14.11
N GLY A 231 -2.61 -17.03 14.11
CA GLY A 231 -1.84 -17.33 12.92
C GLY A 231 -0.81 -16.26 12.56
N ARG A 232 0.46 -16.49 12.94
CA ARG A 232 1.60 -15.79 12.32
C ARG A 232 1.58 -16.08 10.82
N ARG A 233 1.53 -15.03 10.00
CA ARG A 233 1.89 -15.11 8.58
C ARG A 233 3.24 -14.47 8.38
N GLN A 234 4.17 -15.22 7.78
CA GLN A 234 5.46 -14.71 7.34
C GLN A 234 5.25 -13.85 6.10
N VAL A 235 5.54 -12.57 6.23
CA VAL A 235 5.65 -11.63 5.10
C VAL A 235 6.99 -11.93 4.43
N SER A 236 6.97 -12.29 3.14
CA SER A 236 8.19 -12.45 2.34
C SER A 236 8.90 -11.10 2.21
N LYS A 237 10.23 -11.14 2.31
CA LYS A 237 11.08 -9.97 2.17
C LYS A 237 11.37 -9.76 0.67
N GLU A 238 10.63 -8.86 0.02
CA GLU A 238 11.08 -8.25 -1.23
C GLU A 238 11.99 -7.05 -0.90
N GLY A 239 13.20 -7.05 -1.45
CA GLY A 239 14.16 -5.96 -1.30
C GLY A 239 13.76 -4.78 -2.18
N VAL A 240 13.20 -3.75 -1.55
CA VAL A 240 13.04 -2.40 -2.11
C VAL A 240 14.09 -1.50 -1.46
N ASP A 241 14.56 -0.49 -2.18
CA ASP A 241 15.63 0.43 -1.79
C ASP A 241 15.39 1.05 -0.40
N CYS A 242 16.02 0.46 0.63
CA CYS A 242 15.69 0.70 2.04
C CYS A 242 16.08 2.10 2.53
N ILE A 243 16.89 2.84 1.79
CA ILE A 243 17.51 4.08 2.28
C ILE A 243 16.51 5.24 2.23
N GLU A 244 15.81 5.43 1.11
CA GLU A 244 14.81 6.49 0.96
C GLU A 244 13.58 6.25 1.85
N ALA A 245 13.20 4.98 2.06
CA ALA A 245 12.16 4.58 3.00
C ALA A 245 12.57 4.85 4.46
N LEU A 246 13.85 4.66 4.82
CA LEU A 246 14.37 4.92 6.16
C LEU A 246 14.44 6.43 6.45
N ASP A 247 14.86 7.24 5.49
CA ASP A 247 14.88 8.71 5.60
C ASP A 247 13.46 9.28 5.74
N TRP A 248 12.49 8.72 5.00
CA TRP A 248 11.08 9.07 5.17
C TRP A 248 10.53 8.65 6.54
N LEU A 249 10.83 7.42 7.00
CA LEU A 249 10.38 6.91 8.31
C LEU A 249 11.01 7.64 9.50
N THR A 250 12.18 8.25 9.32
CA THR A 250 12.88 9.04 10.35
C THR A 250 12.63 10.54 10.24
N SER A 251 11.79 10.97 9.29
CA SER A 251 11.43 12.37 9.07
C SER A 251 10.74 13.00 10.29
N CYS A 252 11.24 14.17 10.71
CA CYS A 252 10.59 15.00 11.75
C CYS A 252 9.18 15.43 11.34
N ASN A 253 8.93 15.62 10.04
CA ASN A 253 7.61 15.99 9.53
C ASN A 253 6.62 14.85 9.71
N LEU A 254 7.04 13.62 9.42
CA LEU A 254 6.23 12.42 9.65
C LEU A 254 5.97 12.22 11.14
N TYR A 255 7.00 12.35 11.97
CA TYR A 255 6.87 12.25 13.42
C TYR A 255 5.82 13.24 13.96
N ASN A 256 5.93 14.54 13.63
CA ASN A 256 4.98 15.57 14.07
C ASN A 256 3.57 15.35 13.51
N ALA A 257 3.45 14.89 12.26
CA ALA A 257 2.16 14.55 11.66
C ALA A 257 1.48 13.38 12.39
N ILE A 258 2.23 12.35 12.79
CA ILE A 258 1.68 11.24 13.56
C ILE A 258 1.24 11.70 14.96
N ILE A 259 2.09 12.45 15.67
CA ILE A 259 1.76 12.92 17.03
C ILE A 259 0.51 13.81 17.02
N SER A 260 0.43 14.75 16.08
CA SER A 260 -0.73 15.65 15.95
C SER A 260 -2.01 14.90 15.59
N SER A 261 -1.95 13.93 14.67
CA SER A 261 -3.12 13.15 14.24
C SER A 261 -3.73 12.28 15.34
N ILE A 262 -2.89 11.80 16.28
CA ILE A 262 -3.31 10.90 17.36
C ILE A 262 -3.66 11.65 18.67
N SER A 263 -3.46 12.97 18.73
CA SER A 263 -3.67 13.78 19.95
C SER A 263 -5.05 13.62 20.59
N GLU A 264 -6.12 13.61 19.79
CA GLU A 264 -7.52 13.41 20.25
C GLU A 264 -7.72 12.03 20.90
N LEU A 265 -7.25 10.97 20.23
CA LEU A 265 -7.30 9.60 20.79
C LEU A 265 -6.48 9.49 22.07
N GLN A 266 -5.34 10.18 22.13
CA GLN A 266 -4.48 10.17 23.30
C GLN A 266 -5.09 10.86 24.51
N GLU A 267 -5.82 11.96 24.30
CA GLU A 267 -6.57 12.63 25.36
C GLU A 267 -7.64 11.71 25.98
N VAL A 268 -8.30 10.90 25.16
CA VAL A 268 -9.27 9.89 25.62
C VAL A 268 -8.58 8.75 26.38
N LEU A 269 -7.44 8.27 25.89
CA LEU A 269 -6.66 7.19 26.52
C LEU A 269 -5.95 7.61 27.82
N SER A 270 -5.64 8.89 27.99
CA SER A 270 -4.97 9.44 29.18
C SER A 270 -5.89 9.54 30.40
N LYS A 271 -7.20 9.31 30.23
CA LYS A 271 -8.17 9.34 31.33
C LYS A 271 -8.02 8.08 32.20
N PRO A 272 -7.85 8.22 33.53
CA PRO A 272 -7.43 7.12 34.42
C PRO A 272 -8.53 6.08 34.71
N ASP A 273 -9.78 6.27 34.29
CA ASP A 273 -10.87 5.34 34.56
C ASP A 273 -11.22 4.47 33.33
N PRO A 274 -10.88 3.17 33.34
CA PRO A 274 -11.26 2.23 32.27
C PRO A 274 -12.77 2.08 32.12
N ARG A 275 -13.58 2.41 33.14
CA ARG A 275 -15.05 2.40 33.05
C ARG A 275 -15.59 3.62 32.31
N SER A 276 -14.82 4.71 32.19
CA SER A 276 -15.18 5.86 31.34
C SER A 276 -15.06 5.54 29.85
N TRP A 277 -14.23 4.56 29.48
CA TRP A 277 -14.11 4.04 28.11
C TRP A 277 -15.35 3.24 27.67
N LEU A 278 -16.25 2.87 28.60
CA LEU A 278 -17.46 2.07 28.34
C LEU A 278 -18.53 2.82 27.54
N SER A 279 -18.42 4.14 27.38
CA SER A 279 -19.05 4.81 26.25
C SER A 279 -18.22 4.48 25.00
N GLY A 280 -18.33 3.23 24.51
CA GLY A 280 -17.53 2.73 23.38
C GLY A 280 -17.59 3.65 22.14
N HIS A 281 -18.66 4.43 21.99
CA HIS A 281 -18.80 5.45 20.94
C HIS A 281 -17.74 6.56 20.99
N SER A 282 -17.31 7.01 22.17
CA SER A 282 -16.31 8.10 22.28
C SER A 282 -14.92 7.64 21.88
N LEU A 283 -14.50 6.44 22.31
CA LEU A 283 -13.22 5.84 21.93
C LEU A 283 -13.19 5.49 20.44
N ILE A 284 -14.27 4.89 19.92
CA ILE A 284 -14.38 4.52 18.51
C ILE A 284 -14.39 5.77 17.61
N ASN A 285 -15.08 6.85 18.01
CA ASN A 285 -15.07 8.10 17.26
C ASN A 285 -13.70 8.76 17.28
N ALA A 286 -13.04 8.85 18.45
CA ALA A 286 -11.69 9.39 18.55
C ALA A 286 -10.69 8.56 17.71
N ALA A 287 -10.78 7.23 17.76
CA ALA A 287 -9.96 6.35 16.93
C ALA A 287 -10.22 6.54 15.43
N ARG A 288 -11.49 6.72 15.04
CA ARG A 288 -11.88 6.99 13.65
C ARG A 288 -11.38 8.34 13.15
N ASN A 289 -11.53 9.40 13.95
CA ASN A 289 -11.06 10.75 13.62
C ASN A 289 -9.53 10.80 13.54
N SER A 290 -8.86 10.23 14.55
CA SER A 290 -7.39 10.11 14.55
C SER A 290 -6.87 9.30 13.37
N PHE A 291 -7.56 8.22 12.97
CA PHE A 291 -7.21 7.46 11.79
C PHE A 291 -7.46 8.25 10.49
N ALA A 292 -8.56 8.99 10.39
CA ALA A 292 -8.83 9.85 9.23
C ALA A 292 -7.76 10.92 9.07
N ASN A 293 -7.46 11.67 10.13
CA ASN A 293 -6.40 12.69 10.13
C ASN A 293 -5.03 12.09 9.80
N LEU A 294 -4.73 10.90 10.33
CA LEU A 294 -3.48 10.19 10.02
C LEU A 294 -3.42 9.84 8.53
N MET A 295 -4.49 9.29 7.95
CA MET A 295 -4.53 8.93 6.53
C MET A 295 -4.48 10.16 5.62
N ASP A 296 -5.15 11.26 5.99
CA ASP A 296 -5.11 12.52 5.23
C ASP A 296 -3.70 13.10 5.23
N ASN A 297 -3.03 13.17 6.39
CA ASN A 297 -1.66 13.65 6.49
C ASN A 297 -0.66 12.72 5.78
N LEU A 298 -0.83 11.40 5.89
CA LEU A 298 0.00 10.44 5.18
C LEU A 298 -0.22 10.51 3.68
N SER A 299 -1.44 10.78 3.20
CA SER A 299 -1.73 10.89 1.76
C SER A 299 -0.93 12.02 1.11
N VAL A 300 -0.89 13.19 1.76
CA VAL A 300 -0.09 14.34 1.31
C VAL A 300 1.40 14.02 1.33
N LEU A 301 1.88 13.28 2.33
CA LEU A 301 3.29 12.87 2.42
C LEU A 301 3.67 11.75 1.43
N MET A 302 2.73 10.90 1.05
CA MET A 302 2.93 9.78 0.12
C MET A 302 2.79 10.18 -1.35
N GLU A 303 1.98 11.19 -1.69
CA GLU A 303 1.92 11.73 -3.05
C GLU A 303 3.28 12.26 -3.54
N ILE A 304 4.16 12.65 -2.61
CA ILE A 304 5.51 13.14 -2.89
C ILE A 304 6.47 11.99 -3.24
N ALA A 305 6.16 10.74 -2.84
CA ALA A 305 7.08 9.60 -2.88
C ALA A 305 6.79 8.58 -4.00
N GLN A 306 6.22 9.00 -5.15
CA GLN A 306 5.80 8.07 -6.22
C GLN A 306 6.95 7.17 -6.74
N GLY A 307 7.00 5.94 -6.23
CA GLY A 307 7.77 4.82 -6.76
C GLY A 307 6.90 3.80 -7.49
N ASN A 308 7.52 3.00 -8.35
CA ASN A 308 6.86 1.99 -9.19
C ASN A 308 6.00 0.99 -8.36
N PRO A 309 4.82 0.59 -8.88
CA PRO A 309 3.95 -0.37 -8.19
C PRO A 309 4.63 -1.74 -8.05
N CYS A 310 4.66 -2.26 -6.83
CA CYS A 310 5.22 -3.56 -6.50
C CYS A 310 4.34 -4.71 -7.05
N VAL A 311 4.97 -5.65 -7.75
CA VAL A 311 4.34 -6.89 -8.21
C VAL A 311 4.29 -7.88 -7.05
N CYS A 312 3.16 -7.96 -6.36
CA CYS A 312 2.98 -8.89 -5.24
C CYS A 312 2.56 -10.27 -5.77
N GLN A 313 3.42 -11.29 -5.59
CA GLN A 313 3.14 -12.68 -5.95
C GLN A 313 2.49 -13.39 -4.76
N ILE A 314 1.22 -13.79 -4.87
CA ILE A 314 0.41 -14.18 -3.71
C ILE A 314 0.27 -15.70 -3.61
N TYR A 315 0.66 -16.24 -2.45
CA TYR A 315 0.37 -17.60 -2.01
C TYR A 315 -1.06 -17.65 -1.43
N LEU A 316 -1.99 -18.28 -2.13
CA LEU A 316 -3.37 -18.49 -1.67
C LEU A 316 -3.42 -19.54 -0.56
N GLU A 317 -4.00 -19.15 0.58
CA GLU A 317 -4.30 -20.04 1.70
C GLU A 317 -5.42 -21.03 1.30
N LYS A 318 -5.12 -22.34 1.43
CA LYS A 318 -6.05 -23.43 1.12
C LYS A 318 -7.34 -23.29 1.96
N ASP A 319 -8.49 -23.45 1.32
CA ASP A 319 -9.85 -23.47 1.88
C ASP A 319 -10.51 -22.13 2.24
N SER A 320 -9.93 -21.00 1.85
CA SER A 320 -10.59 -19.69 2.03
C SER A 320 -11.90 -19.59 1.22
N LEU A 321 -12.89 -18.84 1.72
CA LEU A 321 -14.14 -18.54 0.99
C LEU A 321 -13.85 -17.94 -0.40
N ILE A 322 -12.75 -17.19 -0.51
CA ILE A 322 -12.25 -16.60 -1.75
C ILE A 322 -11.82 -17.70 -2.72
N GLN A 323 -11.05 -18.70 -2.28
CA GLN A 323 -10.72 -19.86 -3.11
C GLN A 323 -11.98 -20.65 -3.49
N ARG A 324 -12.93 -20.84 -2.58
CA ARG A 324 -14.19 -21.55 -2.87
C ARG A 324 -15.08 -20.77 -3.85
N LEU A 325 -15.08 -19.44 -3.79
CA LEU A 325 -15.76 -18.55 -4.74
C LEU A 325 -15.02 -18.49 -6.07
N ALA A 326 -13.69 -18.45 -6.09
CA ALA A 326 -12.87 -18.55 -7.29
C ALA A 326 -13.09 -19.90 -7.98
N CYS A 327 -13.09 -21.01 -7.25
CA CYS A 327 -13.43 -22.34 -7.76
C CYS A 327 -14.91 -22.44 -8.17
N GLY A 328 -15.83 -21.75 -7.48
CA GLY A 328 -17.25 -21.68 -7.84
C GLY A 328 -17.49 -20.91 -9.15
N LEU A 329 -16.82 -19.78 -9.31
CA LEU A 329 -16.73 -19.01 -10.55
C LEU A 329 -16.08 -19.84 -11.64
N GLN A 330 -15.01 -20.58 -11.33
CA GLN A 330 -14.36 -21.51 -12.26
C GLN A 330 -15.33 -22.62 -12.69
N ARG A 331 -16.19 -23.14 -11.79
CA ARG A 331 -17.24 -24.13 -12.13
C ARG A 331 -18.36 -23.56 -12.99
N VAL A 332 -18.79 -22.32 -12.77
CA VAL A 332 -19.73 -21.63 -13.67
C VAL A 332 -19.06 -21.33 -15.01
N ASN A 333 -17.76 -21.00 -14.98
CA ASN A 333 -16.93 -20.81 -16.15
C ASN A 333 -16.64 -22.14 -16.88
N VAL A 334 -16.74 -23.30 -16.24
CA VAL A 334 -16.69 -24.60 -16.93
C VAL A 334 -17.89 -24.76 -17.87
N ALA A 335 -19.06 -24.20 -17.56
CA ALA A 335 -20.17 -24.15 -18.52
C ALA A 335 -19.85 -23.25 -19.73
N PHE A 336 -19.17 -22.12 -19.50
CA PHE A 336 -18.60 -21.31 -20.58
C PHE A 336 -17.52 -22.07 -21.36
N TYR A 337 -16.67 -22.84 -20.68
CA TYR A 337 -15.66 -23.71 -21.28
C TYR A 337 -16.28 -24.82 -22.14
N TYR A 338 -17.43 -25.39 -21.76
CA TYR A 338 -18.16 -26.34 -22.60
C TYR A 338 -18.77 -25.66 -23.84
N CYS A 339 -19.35 -24.46 -23.70
CA CYS A 339 -19.78 -23.66 -24.86
C CYS A 339 -18.59 -23.25 -25.76
N PHE A 340 -17.44 -22.96 -25.16
CA PHE A 340 -16.18 -22.63 -25.82
C PHE A 340 -15.62 -23.84 -26.57
N LEU A 341 -15.54 -25.01 -25.93
CA LEU A 341 -15.12 -26.26 -26.56
C LEU A 341 -16.05 -26.64 -27.71
N PHE A 342 -17.36 -26.44 -27.54
CA PHE A 342 -18.33 -26.66 -28.60
C PHE A 342 -18.11 -25.69 -29.78
N SER A 343 -17.90 -24.41 -29.50
CA SER A 343 -17.64 -23.38 -30.52
C SER A 343 -16.28 -23.60 -31.22
N HIS A 344 -15.24 -23.96 -30.47
CA HIS A 344 -13.90 -24.28 -30.99
C HIS A 344 -13.90 -25.54 -31.84
N ARG A 345 -14.60 -26.60 -31.41
CA ARG A 345 -14.80 -27.81 -32.20
C ARG A 345 -15.53 -27.51 -33.50
N ASN A 346 -16.59 -26.70 -33.45
CA ASN A 346 -17.31 -26.29 -34.66
C ASN A 346 -16.43 -25.46 -35.61
N ILE A 347 -15.58 -24.57 -35.09
CA ILE A 347 -14.62 -23.79 -35.89
C ILE A 347 -13.60 -24.72 -36.57
N ILE A 348 -13.06 -25.72 -35.85
CA ILE A 348 -12.12 -26.69 -36.44
C ILE A 348 -12.81 -27.55 -37.50
N THR A 349 -14.02 -28.04 -37.24
CA THR A 349 -14.79 -28.81 -38.22
C THR A 349 -15.09 -27.95 -39.45
N LEU A 350 -15.48 -26.68 -39.27
CA LEU A 350 -15.72 -25.77 -40.38
C LEU A 350 -14.43 -25.51 -41.18
N GLN A 351 -13.29 -25.29 -40.52
CA GLN A 351 -11.99 -25.14 -41.19
C GLN A 351 -11.65 -26.35 -42.05
N HIS A 352 -11.85 -27.56 -41.51
CA HIS A 352 -11.62 -28.79 -42.23
C HIS A 352 -12.55 -28.92 -43.45
N GLU A 353 -13.85 -28.68 -43.28
CA GLU A 353 -14.82 -28.74 -44.38
C GLU A 353 -14.52 -27.72 -45.48
N VAL A 354 -14.19 -26.47 -45.11
CA VAL A 354 -13.81 -25.42 -46.07
C VAL A 354 -12.55 -25.85 -46.84
N PHE A 355 -11.57 -26.42 -46.16
CA PHE A 355 -10.36 -26.94 -46.81
C PHE A 355 -10.67 -28.08 -47.78
N THR A 356 -11.43 -29.09 -47.34
CA THR A 356 -11.82 -30.23 -48.19
C THR A 356 -12.64 -29.78 -49.40
N LEU A 357 -13.58 -28.85 -49.22
CA LEU A 357 -14.36 -28.28 -50.32
C LEU A 357 -13.46 -27.52 -51.31
N SER A 358 -12.52 -26.73 -50.80
CA SER A 358 -11.57 -25.99 -51.65
C SER A 358 -10.68 -26.93 -52.46
N GLN A 359 -10.20 -28.02 -51.84
CA GLN A 359 -9.41 -29.05 -52.51
C GLN A 359 -10.23 -29.75 -53.60
N ARG A 360 -11.47 -30.16 -53.31
CA ARG A 360 -12.34 -30.82 -54.29
C ARG A 360 -12.67 -29.89 -55.46
N LEU A 361 -12.98 -28.62 -55.17
CA LEU A 361 -13.27 -27.62 -56.18
C LEU A 361 -12.07 -27.38 -57.09
N HIS A 362 -10.87 -27.29 -56.51
CA HIS A 362 -9.63 -27.18 -57.27
C HIS A 362 -9.39 -28.39 -58.18
N VAL A 363 -9.59 -29.62 -57.69
CA VAL A 363 -9.47 -30.84 -58.52
C VAL A 363 -10.45 -30.80 -59.69
N THR A 364 -11.72 -30.48 -59.43
CA THR A 364 -12.72 -30.37 -60.51
C THR A 364 -12.41 -29.25 -61.49
N GLU A 365 -11.85 -28.14 -61.02
CA GLU A 365 -11.46 -27.02 -61.88
C GLU A 365 -10.31 -27.43 -62.80
N VAL A 366 -9.30 -28.15 -62.28
CA VAL A 366 -8.19 -28.70 -63.07
C VAL A 366 -8.70 -29.72 -64.11
N GLU A 367 -9.61 -30.61 -63.72
CA GLU A 367 -10.24 -31.57 -64.64
C GLU A 367 -11.04 -30.85 -65.73
N CYS A 368 -11.85 -29.85 -65.39
CA CYS A 368 -12.57 -29.04 -66.36
C CYS A 368 -11.63 -28.32 -67.32
N GLN A 369 -10.53 -27.73 -66.83
CA GLN A 369 -9.52 -27.11 -67.68
C GLN A 369 -8.86 -28.13 -68.63
N SER A 370 -8.54 -29.33 -68.13
CA SER A 370 -8.00 -30.42 -68.94
C SER A 370 -8.97 -30.90 -70.02
N LEU A 371 -10.24 -31.12 -69.67
CA LEU A 371 -11.29 -31.51 -70.61
C LEU A 371 -11.53 -30.43 -71.67
N ASN A 372 -11.52 -29.15 -71.28
CA ASN A 372 -11.62 -28.05 -72.23
C ASN A 372 -10.45 -28.02 -73.21
N LEU A 373 -9.23 -28.35 -72.76
CA LEU A 373 -8.06 -28.48 -73.63
C LEU A 373 -8.23 -29.64 -74.61
N GLN A 374 -8.66 -30.82 -74.14
CA GLN A 374 -8.94 -31.99 -74.99
C GLN A 374 -10.05 -31.71 -76.01
N LEU A 375 -11.11 -30.99 -75.61
CA LEU A 375 -12.19 -30.59 -76.50
C LEU A 375 -11.68 -29.63 -77.58
N ALA A 376 -10.81 -28.67 -77.22
CA ALA A 376 -10.16 -27.79 -78.17
C ALA A 376 -9.29 -28.55 -79.19
N GLU A 377 -8.51 -29.55 -78.74
CA GLU A 377 -7.72 -30.44 -79.60
C GLU A 377 -8.61 -31.27 -80.54
N PHE A 378 -9.67 -31.90 -80.02
CA PHE A 378 -10.60 -32.68 -80.83
C PHE A 378 -11.32 -31.82 -81.87
N LYS A 379 -11.72 -30.60 -81.51
CA LYS A 379 -12.31 -29.64 -82.44
C LYS A 379 -11.33 -29.26 -83.55
N TRP A 380 -10.05 -29.12 -83.22
CA TRP A 380 -9.00 -28.86 -84.21
C TRP A 380 -8.79 -30.05 -85.16
N THR A 381 -8.67 -31.28 -84.65
CA THR A 381 -8.50 -32.48 -85.49
C THR A 381 -9.72 -32.77 -86.36
N PHE A 382 -10.93 -32.55 -85.84
CA PHE A 382 -12.16 -32.66 -86.61
C PHE A 382 -12.19 -31.67 -87.78
N ASN A 383 -11.80 -30.42 -87.55
CA ASN A 383 -11.71 -29.42 -88.61
C ASN A 383 -10.69 -29.82 -89.69
N GLU A 384 -9.56 -30.43 -89.33
CA GLU A 384 -8.58 -30.93 -90.31
C GLU A 384 -9.13 -32.14 -91.09
N MET A 385 -9.72 -33.12 -90.42
CA MET A 385 -10.38 -34.25 -91.08
C MET A 385 -11.52 -33.80 -92.00
N GLN A 386 -12.28 -32.78 -91.61
CA GLN A 386 -13.33 -32.20 -92.45
C GLN A 386 -12.74 -31.59 -93.72
N LYS A 387 -11.63 -30.83 -93.64
CA LYS A 387 -10.93 -30.33 -94.84
C LYS A 387 -10.45 -31.47 -95.73
N ASP A 388 -9.94 -32.56 -95.15
CA ASP A 388 -9.48 -33.70 -95.93
C ASP A 388 -10.63 -34.49 -96.56
N ALA A 389 -11.78 -34.59 -95.89
CA ALA A 389 -13.00 -35.14 -96.45
C ALA A 389 -13.55 -34.28 -97.59
N GLU A 390 -13.52 -32.95 -97.46
CA GLU A 390 -13.87 -32.01 -98.53
C GLU A 390 -12.94 -32.16 -99.74
N LYS A 391 -11.61 -32.30 -99.53
CA LYS A 391 -10.65 -32.62 -100.60
C LYS A 391 -10.93 -33.97 -101.25
N ALA A 392 -11.18 -35.02 -100.47
CA ALA A 392 -11.49 -36.35 -100.98
C ALA A 392 -12.79 -36.35 -101.78
N HIS A 393 -13.80 -35.58 -101.35
CA HIS A 393 -15.03 -35.41 -102.11
C HIS A 393 -14.78 -34.69 -103.44
N GLY A 394 -13.97 -33.62 -103.45
CA GLY A 394 -13.55 -32.96 -104.69
C GLY A 394 -12.76 -33.88 -105.63
N LEU A 395 -11.88 -34.74 -105.09
CA LEU A 395 -11.19 -35.77 -105.87
C LEU A 395 -12.14 -36.83 -106.42
N GLN A 396 -13.16 -37.24 -105.66
CA GLN A 396 -14.19 -38.16 -106.11
C GLN A 396 -15.04 -37.55 -107.24
N GLU A 397 -15.37 -36.27 -107.17
CA GLU A 397 -16.04 -35.54 -108.25
C GLU A 397 -15.17 -35.49 -109.51
N GLN A 398 -13.86 -35.23 -109.37
CA GLN A 398 -12.91 -35.29 -110.49
C GLN A 398 -12.80 -36.69 -111.10
N LEU A 399 -12.81 -37.75 -110.28
CA LEU A 399 -12.78 -39.14 -110.75
C LEU A 399 -14.05 -39.50 -111.52
N ASN A 400 -15.22 -39.10 -111.01
CA ASN A 400 -16.50 -39.29 -111.70
C ASN A 400 -16.53 -38.54 -113.04
N ALA A 401 -15.96 -37.34 -113.11
CA ALA A 401 -15.81 -36.60 -114.37
C ALA A 401 -14.90 -37.33 -115.38
N LEU A 402 -13.79 -37.92 -114.92
CA LEU A 402 -12.90 -38.73 -115.76
C LEU A 402 -13.56 -40.02 -116.25
N GLN A 403 -14.37 -40.68 -115.41
CA GLN A 403 -15.16 -41.84 -115.84
C GLN A 403 -16.16 -41.47 -116.94
N HIS A 404 -16.85 -40.33 -116.82
CA HIS A 404 -17.74 -39.84 -117.87
C HIS A 404 -17.03 -39.58 -119.20
N VAL A 405 -15.78 -39.09 -119.18
CA VAL A 405 -14.98 -38.92 -120.41
C VAL A 405 -14.63 -40.28 -121.04
N SER A 406 -14.24 -41.26 -120.22
CA SER A 406 -13.89 -42.61 -120.72
C SER A 406 -15.09 -43.38 -121.29
N VAL A 407 -16.31 -43.13 -120.79
CA VAL A 407 -17.55 -43.73 -121.31
C VAL A 407 -17.94 -43.09 -122.66
N PHE A 408 -17.71 -41.79 -122.84
CA PHE A 408 -17.98 -41.09 -124.11
C PHE A 408 -17.05 -41.55 -125.25
N ASP A 409 -15.79 -41.87 -124.93
CA ASP A 409 -14.83 -42.43 -125.90
C ASP A 409 -15.16 -43.88 -126.31
N LEU A 410 -15.84 -44.65 -125.44
CA LEU A 410 -16.32 -46.00 -125.74
C LEU A 410 -17.63 -46.01 -126.55
N GLU A 411 -18.53 -45.06 -126.30
CA GLU A 411 -19.78 -44.89 -127.07
C GLU A 411 -19.52 -44.41 -128.52
N THR A 412 -18.50 -43.57 -128.74
CA THR A 412 -18.11 -43.12 -130.09
C THR A 412 -17.40 -44.19 -130.93
N LEU A 413 -16.79 -45.20 -130.29
CA LEU A 413 -16.21 -46.37 -130.99
C LEU A 413 -17.27 -47.41 -131.36
N LEU A 414 -18.33 -47.58 -130.57
CA LEU A 414 -19.43 -48.50 -130.88
C LEU A 414 -20.36 -47.97 -131.98
N LEU A 415 -20.64 -46.66 -132.05
CA LEU A 415 -21.48 -46.07 -133.10
C LEU A 415 -20.86 -46.09 -134.51
N LYS A 416 -19.54 -46.35 -134.61
CA LYS A 416 -18.81 -46.40 -135.89
C LYS A 416 -18.81 -47.79 -136.54
N ASN A 417 -19.15 -48.84 -135.78
CA ASN A 417 -19.20 -50.22 -136.27
C ASN A 417 -20.60 -50.63 -136.76
N ASP A 418 -21.67 -49.97 -136.30
CA ASP A 418 -23.05 -50.29 -136.73
C ASP A 418 -23.42 -49.69 -138.09
N THR A 419 -22.67 -48.72 -138.62
CA THR A 419 -22.91 -48.12 -139.94
C THR A 419 -22.35 -48.93 -141.12
N LEU A 420 -21.54 -49.97 -140.89
CA LEU A 420 -21.02 -50.84 -141.96
C LEU A 420 -21.89 -52.07 -142.22
N PHE A 421 -22.80 -52.42 -141.31
CA PHE A 421 -23.68 -53.59 -141.48
C PHE A 421 -24.91 -53.32 -142.37
N TYR A 422 -25.32 -52.06 -142.52
CA TYR A 422 -26.51 -51.69 -143.33
C TYR A 422 -26.23 -51.35 -144.80
N THR A 423 -24.98 -51.34 -145.25
CA THR A 423 -24.63 -51.11 -146.67
C THR A 423 -24.37 -52.39 -147.47
N LEU A 424 -24.41 -53.57 -146.84
CA LEU A 424 -24.16 -54.86 -147.52
C LEU A 424 -25.43 -55.67 -147.85
N PHE A 425 -26.62 -55.21 -147.47
CA PHE A 425 -27.87 -55.96 -147.67
C PHE A 425 -28.80 -55.42 -148.78
N ASP A 426 -28.51 -54.26 -149.38
CA ASP A 426 -29.42 -53.59 -150.34
C ASP A 426 -28.83 -53.33 -151.74
N LEU A 427 -27.72 -53.98 -152.11
CA LEU A 427 -27.22 -53.96 -153.49
C LEU A 427 -27.00 -55.38 -154.01
N CYS A 428 -27.90 -55.76 -154.93
CA CYS A 428 -27.79 -56.85 -155.91
C CYS A 428 -28.38 -58.22 -155.54
N SER A 429 -29.70 -58.24 -155.29
CA SER A 429 -30.61 -59.26 -155.85
C SER A 429 -31.56 -58.62 -156.88
N PHE A 430 -31.00 -58.32 -158.05
CA PHE A 430 -31.62 -58.06 -159.36
C PHE A 430 -30.48 -58.46 -160.31
N GLU A 431 -30.50 -59.48 -161.16
CA GLU A 431 -31.50 -59.95 -162.11
C GLU A 431 -31.27 -61.45 -162.43
N LYS A 432 -32.29 -62.09 -163.00
CA LYS A 432 -32.24 -63.41 -163.64
C LYS A 432 -32.88 -63.27 -165.04
N GLN A 433 -32.24 -63.85 -166.07
CA GLN A 433 -32.60 -63.91 -167.51
C GLN A 433 -32.17 -62.66 -168.30
N GLU A 434 -31.17 -62.72 -169.21
CA GLU A 434 -30.85 -63.71 -170.26
C GLU A 434 -29.42 -64.26 -170.18
#